data_AF-A0A7S3RGN5-F1
#
_entry.id   AF-A0A7S3RGN5-F1
#
_cell.length_a   1.000
_cell.length_b   1.000
_cell.length_c   1.000
_cell.angle_alpha   90.00
_cell.angle_beta   90.00
_cell.angle_gamma   90.00
#
_symmetry.space_group_name_H-M   'P 1'
#
loop_
_entity.id
_entity.type
_entity.pdbx_description
1 polymer ?
#
loop_
_entity_poly.entity_id
_entity_poly.type
_entity_poly.pdbx_seq_one_letter_code
_entity_poly.pdbx_strand_id
1 'polypeptide(L)'
;LARTNLVRRLAHSPLSIMKLTPAPAHARLHLLLLGLGLVVQRYVLAEAPGMPRVRVDPATHFFVDTSDRVRVFHGVNVVEKLPPFLPVSTGFDARNSLSEADILNLSSWGLNAVRLGVLWAGVMPQEGWVNATYLRTARSFVRALAARGIYTLVDMHQDSMGARYCGEGFPEWAVQKALRLSGMNVSAANRFPKPFQWDMRVDPSGLPSREACSAHDFLLYYGTTEASAAREAFFKDMHADFAAHWAAVASALRDETSVLGYELFNEPFSRSPGASDRRKLLPLYQAAHEAIRAHDQRAIVFFEPHVLNGQFGLASDFPHCGPGGEL
;
A
#
# COMPACT_ATOMS: atom_id res chain seq x y z
N LEU A 1 -63.57 52.47 -23.38
CA LEU A 1 -62.99 53.47 -22.46
C LEU A 1 -61.47 53.42 -22.64
N ALA A 2 -60.95 54.07 -23.69
CA ALA A 2 -60.38 55.42 -23.70
C ALA A 2 -58.88 55.42 -23.31
N ARG A 3 -57.97 55.45 -24.31
CA ARG A 3 -57.08 56.57 -24.75
C ARG A 3 -55.66 56.39 -24.15
N THR A 4 -54.51 56.58 -24.81
CA THR A 4 -54.05 57.61 -25.78
C THR A 4 -52.66 57.16 -26.33
N ASN A 5 -52.44 56.99 -27.64
CA ASN A 5 -51.74 57.90 -28.60
C ASN A 5 -50.50 58.68 -28.09
N LEU A 6 -49.33 58.55 -28.77
CA LEU A 6 -48.83 59.57 -29.70
C LEU A 6 -47.57 59.13 -30.49
N VAL A 7 -47.61 59.38 -31.81
CA VAL A 7 -46.52 59.37 -32.79
C VAL A 7 -46.06 60.82 -33.03
N ARG A 8 -44.76 61.10 -33.30
CA ARG A 8 -44.26 62.19 -34.19
C ARG A 8 -42.73 62.15 -34.40
N ARG A 9 -42.25 61.95 -35.64
CA ARG A 9 -41.71 62.93 -36.66
C ARG A 9 -40.23 63.32 -36.43
N LEU A 10 -39.28 62.94 -37.30
CA LEU A 10 -38.90 63.44 -38.66
C LEU A 10 -38.06 64.74 -38.68
N ALA A 11 -36.81 64.67 -39.19
CA ALA A 11 -36.08 65.66 -40.03
C ALA A 11 -34.62 65.17 -40.27
N HIS A 12 -34.18 64.76 -41.48
CA HIS A 12 -33.60 65.55 -42.61
C HIS A 12 -32.30 66.29 -42.25
N SER A 13 -31.09 65.80 -42.61
CA SER A 13 -30.32 65.98 -43.89
C SER A 13 -29.09 66.91 -43.64
N PRO A 14 -28.06 67.05 -44.51
CA PRO A 14 -27.63 66.28 -45.70
C PRO A 14 -26.11 65.92 -45.71
N LEU A 15 -25.71 65.22 -46.78
CA LEU A 15 -24.32 65.01 -47.23
C LEU A 15 -23.56 66.32 -47.52
N SER A 16 -22.24 66.26 -47.35
CA SER A 16 -21.29 67.05 -48.15
C SER A 16 -20.10 66.17 -48.55
N ILE A 17 -19.97 65.96 -49.87
CA ILE A 17 -18.77 65.42 -50.53
C ILE A 17 -18.09 66.62 -51.19
N MET A 18 -16.83 66.87 -50.87
CA MET A 18 -15.97 67.71 -51.71
C MET A 18 -14.56 67.09 -51.79
N LYS A 19 -14.15 66.86 -53.05
CA LYS A 19 -12.88 66.29 -53.53
C LYS A 19 -11.72 67.29 -53.32
N LEU A 20 -10.47 66.78 -53.27
CA LEU A 20 -9.28 67.33 -53.97
C LEU A 20 -8.01 66.46 -53.76
N THR A 21 -7.63 65.71 -54.82
CA THR A 21 -6.29 65.54 -55.47
C THR A 21 -4.99 65.13 -54.70
N PRO A 22 -3.95 64.58 -55.38
CA PRO A 22 -3.21 63.40 -54.90
C PRO A 22 -1.73 63.59 -54.42
N ALA A 23 -1.27 62.55 -53.70
CA ALA A 23 0.11 62.03 -53.48
C ALA A 23 1.13 62.88 -52.66
N PRO A 24 2.15 62.30 -51.98
CA PRO A 24 2.72 60.96 -52.18
C PRO A 24 2.97 60.11 -50.92
N ALA A 25 3.40 58.87 -51.22
CA ALA A 25 3.92 57.83 -50.36
C ALA A 25 4.70 58.32 -49.13
N HIS A 26 4.45 57.71 -47.96
CA HIS A 26 5.40 56.85 -47.29
C HIS A 26 4.74 56.21 -46.06
N ALA A 27 4.90 54.89 -45.95
CA ALA A 27 4.96 54.13 -44.71
C ALA A 27 3.70 54.13 -43.81
N ARG A 28 2.88 53.07 -43.95
CA ARG A 28 2.82 51.95 -42.99
C ARG A 28 1.55 51.15 -43.25
N LEU A 29 1.72 50.08 -44.03
CA LEU A 29 0.70 49.08 -44.25
C LEU A 29 0.59 48.21 -42.99
N HIS A 30 -0.34 48.56 -42.10
CA HIS A 30 -1.00 47.57 -41.26
C HIS A 30 -2.00 46.83 -42.15
N LEU A 31 -1.60 45.70 -42.71
CA LEU A 31 -2.55 44.72 -43.22
C LEU A 31 -2.66 43.57 -42.21
N LEU A 32 -3.82 43.54 -41.55
CA LEU A 32 -4.57 42.35 -41.17
C LEU A 32 -3.87 41.02 -41.50
N LEU A 33 -3.17 40.48 -40.50
CA LEU A 33 -3.04 39.05 -40.32
C LEU A 33 -3.69 38.71 -38.98
N LEU A 34 -5.01 38.49 -39.04
CA LEU A 34 -5.73 37.55 -38.18
C LEU A 34 -5.19 36.13 -38.48
N GLY A 35 -3.90 35.93 -38.22
CA GLY A 35 -3.21 34.66 -38.38
C GLY A 35 -3.24 33.95 -37.05
N LEU A 36 -4.10 32.94 -36.94
CA LEU A 36 -4.09 31.83 -35.99
C LEU A 36 -2.82 31.76 -35.11
N GLY A 37 -2.80 32.57 -34.05
CA GLY A 37 -1.99 32.29 -32.87
C GLY A 37 -2.69 31.20 -32.10
N LEU A 38 -2.58 29.95 -32.56
CA LEU A 38 -2.85 28.79 -31.74
C LEU A 38 -1.84 28.84 -30.59
N VAL A 39 -2.19 29.58 -29.54
CA VAL A 39 -1.64 29.39 -28.21
C VAL A 39 -2.15 28.02 -27.82
N VAL A 40 -1.41 26.98 -28.22
CA VAL A 40 -1.45 25.69 -27.53
C VAL A 40 -0.87 26.00 -26.17
N GLN A 41 -1.72 26.51 -25.28
CA GLN A 41 -1.46 26.51 -23.87
C GLN A 41 -1.35 25.03 -23.55
N ARG A 42 -0.11 24.53 -23.51
CA ARG A 42 0.20 23.26 -22.92
C ARG A 42 -0.26 23.41 -21.48
N TYR A 43 -1.50 23.05 -21.21
CA TYR A 43 -1.88 22.52 -19.92
C TYR A 43 -1.04 21.25 -19.79
N VAL A 44 0.21 21.43 -19.35
CA VAL A 44 0.81 20.42 -18.51
C VAL A 44 -0.18 20.33 -17.38
N LEU A 45 -1.01 19.28 -17.40
CA LEU A 45 -1.73 18.87 -16.21
C LEU A 45 -0.60 18.67 -15.20
N ALA A 46 -0.37 19.68 -14.37
CA ALA A 46 0.49 19.52 -13.23
C ALA A 46 -0.12 18.36 -12.47
N GLU A 47 0.62 17.25 -12.38
CA GLU A 47 0.29 16.19 -11.44
C GLU A 47 -0.04 16.90 -10.13
N ALA A 48 -1.24 16.68 -9.58
CA ALA A 48 -1.60 17.26 -8.30
C ALA A 48 -0.43 16.96 -7.35
N PRO A 49 0.16 17.98 -6.68
CA PRO A 49 1.33 17.75 -5.86
C PRO A 49 1.02 16.59 -4.92
N GLY A 50 1.85 15.55 -4.99
CA GLY A 50 1.67 14.34 -4.19
C GLY A 50 1.46 14.70 -2.73
N MET A 51 0.74 13.87 -1.99
CA MET A 51 0.46 14.14 -0.57
C MET A 51 1.75 14.44 0.20
N PRO A 52 1.75 15.40 1.15
CA PRO A 52 2.93 15.73 1.92
C PRO A 52 3.53 14.48 2.56
N ARG A 53 4.84 14.28 2.39
CA ARG A 53 5.51 13.15 3.03
C ARG A 53 5.45 13.30 4.54
N VAL A 54 5.31 12.17 5.23
CA VAL A 54 5.28 12.08 6.69
C VAL A 54 6.58 11.44 7.17
N ARG A 55 7.12 11.95 8.28
CA ARG A 55 8.29 11.40 8.98
C ARG A 55 7.98 11.29 10.47
N VAL A 56 8.77 10.51 11.20
CA VAL A 56 8.81 10.56 12.66
C VAL A 56 9.80 11.66 13.06
N ASP A 57 9.38 12.59 13.91
CA ASP A 57 10.27 13.55 14.55
C ASP A 57 11.02 12.85 15.70
N PRO A 58 12.36 12.73 15.67
CA PRO A 58 13.12 12.04 16.71
C PRO A 58 13.09 12.76 18.07
N ALA A 59 12.75 14.05 18.13
CA ALA A 59 12.68 14.79 19.39
C ALA A 59 11.32 14.64 20.09
N THR A 60 10.24 14.64 19.31
CA THR A 60 8.86 14.60 19.84
C THR A 60 8.18 13.25 19.68
N HIS A 61 8.75 12.36 18.86
CA HIS A 61 8.24 11.04 18.49
C HIS A 61 6.88 11.08 17.76
N PHE A 62 6.46 12.26 17.30
CA PHE A 62 5.23 12.43 16.53
C PHE A 62 5.46 12.21 15.04
N PHE A 63 4.41 11.77 14.36
CA PHE A 63 4.33 11.86 12.91
C PHE A 63 4.14 13.33 12.51
N VAL A 64 5.05 13.85 11.70
CA VAL A 64 4.99 15.22 11.20
C VAL A 64 5.09 15.24 9.68
N ASP A 65 4.39 16.18 9.04
CA ASP A 65 4.50 16.38 7.59
C ASP A 65 5.58 17.40 7.22
N THR A 66 5.72 17.69 5.92
CA THR A 66 6.71 18.65 5.39
C THR A 66 6.49 20.11 5.81
N SER A 67 5.39 20.40 6.52
CA SER A 67 5.10 21.71 7.12
C SER A 67 5.18 21.66 8.65
N ASP A 68 5.82 20.62 9.21
CA ASP A 68 5.99 20.36 10.64
C ASP A 68 4.67 20.29 11.43
N ARG A 69 3.56 19.97 10.76
CA ARG A 69 2.28 19.73 11.42
C ARG A 69 2.25 18.30 11.94
N VAL A 70 1.87 18.12 13.20
CA VAL A 70 1.57 16.80 13.75
C VAL A 70 0.39 16.18 12.99
N ARG A 71 0.55 14.93 12.57
CA ARG A 71 -0.44 14.16 11.82
C ARG A 71 -0.98 13.04 12.69
N VAL A 72 -2.31 12.95 12.77
CA VAL A 72 -3.02 11.85 13.43
C VAL A 72 -3.73 11.03 12.36
N PHE A 73 -3.55 9.71 12.41
CA PHE A 73 -4.09 8.79 11.41
C PHE A 73 -5.23 7.97 11.97
N HIS A 74 -6.38 8.01 11.29
CA HIS A 74 -7.55 7.17 11.57
C HIS A 74 -7.96 6.47 10.28
N GLY A 75 -8.13 5.16 10.36
CA GLY A 75 -8.22 4.34 9.16
C GLY A 75 -8.79 2.96 9.40
N VAL A 76 -8.74 2.16 8.35
CA VAL A 76 -9.20 0.76 8.32
C VAL A 76 -8.12 -0.14 7.72
N ASN A 77 -8.27 -1.45 7.96
CA ASN A 77 -7.51 -2.48 7.27
C ASN A 77 -8.20 -2.86 5.96
N VAL A 78 -7.43 -3.03 4.89
CA VAL A 78 -7.88 -3.59 3.62
C VAL A 78 -6.89 -4.67 3.23
N VAL A 79 -7.26 -5.93 3.46
CA VAL A 79 -6.38 -7.09 3.25
C VAL A 79 -7.17 -8.17 2.54
N GLU A 80 -6.85 -8.43 1.28
CA GLU A 80 -7.35 -9.59 0.55
C GLU A 80 -6.36 -10.75 0.76
N LYS A 81 -6.76 -11.73 1.57
CA LYS A 81 -5.88 -12.83 1.99
C LYS A 81 -5.82 -13.97 0.97
N LEU A 82 -6.75 -14.04 0.02
CA LEU A 82 -6.82 -15.09 -0.98
C LEU A 82 -6.37 -14.60 -2.35
N PRO A 83 -5.89 -15.48 -3.25
CA PRO A 83 -5.53 -15.09 -4.61
C PRO A 83 -6.67 -14.32 -5.31
N PRO A 84 -6.37 -13.19 -5.98
CA PRO A 84 -5.04 -12.71 -6.38
C PRO A 84 -4.29 -11.83 -5.34
N PHE A 85 -4.70 -11.84 -4.07
CA PHE A 85 -4.11 -11.14 -2.93
C PHE A 85 -4.20 -9.61 -2.98
N LEU A 86 -5.09 -9.07 -3.82
CA LEU A 86 -5.43 -7.66 -3.87
C LEU A 86 -6.96 -7.53 -3.92
N PRO A 87 -7.52 -6.47 -3.32
CA PRO A 87 -8.96 -6.27 -3.30
C PRO A 87 -9.51 -6.06 -4.72
N VAL A 88 -10.81 -6.29 -4.88
CA VAL A 88 -11.51 -6.00 -6.13
C VAL A 88 -11.60 -4.49 -6.31
N SER A 89 -11.16 -3.96 -7.46
CA SER A 89 -11.12 -2.51 -7.72
C SER A 89 -12.42 -1.95 -8.31
N THR A 90 -13.38 -2.80 -8.68
CA THR A 90 -14.61 -2.41 -9.39
C THR A 90 -15.86 -2.83 -8.63
N GLY A 91 -16.79 -1.90 -8.46
CA GLY A 91 -18.01 -2.16 -7.70
C GLY A 91 -17.75 -2.18 -6.20
N PHE A 92 -18.75 -1.75 -5.44
CA PHE A 92 -18.73 -1.87 -4.00
C PHE A 92 -19.09 -3.30 -3.59
N ASP A 93 -18.24 -3.93 -2.80
CA ASP A 93 -18.48 -5.18 -2.08
C ASP A 93 -17.93 -5.03 -0.66
N ALA A 94 -18.81 -5.16 0.33
CA ALA A 94 -18.46 -4.94 1.73
C ALA A 94 -17.41 -5.91 2.30
N ARG A 95 -17.03 -6.97 1.57
CA ARG A 95 -16.08 -7.98 2.03
C ARG A 95 -14.69 -7.80 1.44
N ASN A 96 -14.58 -7.48 0.15
CA ASN A 96 -13.29 -7.57 -0.54
C ASN A 96 -13.00 -6.48 -1.58
N SER A 97 -13.81 -5.43 -1.68
CA SER A 97 -13.50 -4.33 -2.62
C SER A 97 -12.66 -3.22 -1.99
N LEU A 98 -11.90 -2.55 -2.86
CA LEU A 98 -11.35 -1.22 -2.66
C LEU A 98 -11.55 -0.42 -3.94
N SER A 99 -12.82 -0.19 -4.27
CA SER A 99 -13.26 0.53 -5.45
C SER A 99 -13.28 2.05 -5.23
N GLU A 100 -13.58 2.82 -6.27
CA GLU A 100 -13.77 4.26 -6.14
C GLU A 100 -14.89 4.61 -5.13
N ALA A 101 -15.96 3.81 -5.07
CA ALA A 101 -17.04 3.99 -4.11
C ALA A 101 -16.57 3.76 -2.67
N ASP A 102 -15.74 2.75 -2.43
CA ASP A 102 -15.13 2.50 -1.13
C ASP A 102 -14.27 3.68 -0.68
N ILE A 103 -13.36 4.14 -1.56
CA ILE A 103 -12.44 5.24 -1.27
C ILE A 103 -13.21 6.55 -1.04
N LEU A 104 -14.29 6.80 -1.81
CA LEU A 104 -15.23 7.91 -1.59
C LEU A 104 -15.84 7.84 -0.19
N ASN A 105 -16.34 6.68 0.21
CA ASN A 105 -16.95 6.49 1.52
C ASN A 105 -15.93 6.76 2.65
N LEU A 106 -14.75 6.12 2.59
CA LEU A 106 -13.68 6.32 3.59
C LEU A 106 -13.32 7.80 3.75
N SER A 107 -13.12 8.50 2.63
CA SER A 107 -12.80 9.94 2.64
C SER A 107 -13.95 10.78 3.20
N SER A 108 -15.21 10.47 2.83
CA SER A 108 -16.40 11.19 3.33
C SER A 108 -16.64 11.01 4.83
N TRP A 109 -16.20 9.88 5.39
CA TRP A 109 -16.24 9.62 6.83
C TRP A 109 -15.08 10.28 7.59
N GLY A 110 -14.17 10.96 6.88
CA GLY A 110 -13.02 11.65 7.47
C GLY A 110 -11.84 10.73 7.78
N LEU A 111 -11.83 9.49 7.28
CA LEU A 111 -10.67 8.60 7.40
C LEU A 111 -9.54 9.09 6.49
N ASN A 112 -8.30 8.97 6.96
CA ASN A 112 -7.12 9.50 6.29
C ASN A 112 -5.98 8.48 6.18
N ALA A 113 -6.20 7.23 6.57
CA ALA A 113 -5.25 6.14 6.41
C ALA A 113 -5.96 4.82 6.02
N VAL A 114 -5.25 3.98 5.28
CA VAL A 114 -5.58 2.57 5.05
C VAL A 114 -4.33 1.73 5.30
N ARG A 115 -4.47 0.67 6.09
CA ARG A 115 -3.47 -0.40 6.20
C ARG A 115 -3.76 -1.43 5.11
N LEU A 116 -2.98 -1.38 4.03
CA LEU A 116 -3.18 -2.18 2.83
C LEU A 116 -2.28 -3.41 2.86
N GLY A 117 -2.89 -4.59 2.80
CA GLY A 117 -2.17 -5.85 2.71
C GLY A 117 -1.43 -5.99 1.37
N VAL A 118 -0.12 -6.20 1.45
CA VAL A 118 0.78 -6.49 0.34
C VAL A 118 1.54 -7.78 0.67
N LEU A 119 0.87 -8.90 0.47
CA LEU A 119 1.33 -10.23 0.90
C LEU A 119 2.55 -10.71 0.10
N TRP A 120 3.47 -11.43 0.75
CA TRP A 120 4.64 -12.03 0.10
C TRP A 120 4.25 -13.01 -1.02
N ALA A 121 3.16 -13.74 -0.85
CA ALA A 121 2.60 -14.62 -1.87
C ALA A 121 2.23 -13.88 -3.17
N GLY A 122 1.76 -12.63 -3.05
CA GLY A 122 1.48 -11.78 -4.20
C GLY A 122 2.74 -11.16 -4.81
N VAL A 123 3.67 -10.71 -3.97
CA VAL A 123 4.92 -10.04 -4.40
C VAL A 123 5.90 -11.01 -5.06
N MET A 124 6.09 -12.19 -4.49
CA MET A 124 7.03 -13.21 -4.98
C MET A 124 6.38 -14.60 -4.98
N PRO A 125 5.47 -14.90 -5.92
CA PRO A 125 4.78 -16.18 -5.96
C PRO A 125 5.72 -17.37 -6.27
N GLN A 126 6.93 -17.12 -6.78
CA GLN A 126 7.98 -18.11 -7.01
C GLN A 126 9.31 -17.60 -6.44
N GLU A 127 10.19 -18.52 -6.01
CA GLU A 127 11.48 -18.17 -5.43
C GLU A 127 12.32 -17.36 -6.42
N GLY A 128 12.81 -16.20 -5.99
CA GLY A 128 13.60 -15.29 -6.83
C GLY A 128 12.82 -14.54 -7.92
N TRP A 129 11.49 -14.71 -8.04
CA TRP A 129 10.69 -14.05 -9.06
C TRP A 129 9.74 -13.00 -8.48
N VAL A 130 9.94 -11.73 -8.86
CA VAL A 130 9.09 -10.61 -8.45
C VAL A 130 7.92 -10.44 -9.42
N ASN A 131 6.70 -10.44 -8.90
CA ASN A 131 5.49 -10.18 -9.65
C ASN A 131 5.28 -8.67 -9.87
N ALA A 132 5.87 -8.13 -10.93
CA ALA A 132 5.75 -6.71 -11.25
C ALA A 132 4.30 -6.27 -11.52
N THR A 133 3.44 -7.16 -12.02
CA THR A 133 2.01 -6.84 -12.26
C THR A 133 1.25 -6.65 -10.96
N TYR A 134 1.50 -7.51 -9.97
CA TYR A 134 0.94 -7.36 -8.63
C TYR A 134 1.36 -6.03 -7.99
N LEU A 135 2.66 -5.71 -7.99
CA LEU A 135 3.17 -4.46 -7.41
C LEU A 135 2.65 -3.21 -8.13
N ARG A 136 2.52 -3.23 -9.46
CA ARG A 136 1.87 -2.12 -10.20
C ARG A 136 0.41 -1.94 -9.81
N THR A 137 -0.31 -3.04 -9.59
CA THR A 137 -1.72 -3.00 -9.17
C THR A 137 -1.84 -2.48 -7.74
N ALA A 138 -1.01 -2.95 -6.81
CA ALA A 138 -0.90 -2.40 -5.45
C ALA A 138 -0.63 -0.89 -5.46
N ARG A 139 0.34 -0.43 -6.29
CA ARG A 139 0.62 1.00 -6.47
C ARG A 139 -0.58 1.79 -6.99
N SER A 140 -1.43 1.17 -7.81
CA SER A 140 -2.65 1.84 -8.31
C SER A 140 -3.67 2.10 -7.18
N PHE A 141 -3.81 1.17 -6.23
CA PHE A 141 -4.63 1.40 -5.02
C PHE A 141 -4.05 2.51 -4.14
N VAL A 142 -2.72 2.50 -3.92
CA VAL A 142 -2.02 3.57 -3.18
C VAL A 142 -2.30 4.95 -3.80
N ARG A 143 -2.25 5.06 -5.14
CA ARG A 143 -2.53 6.31 -5.86
C ARG A 143 -4.00 6.70 -5.80
N ALA A 144 -4.92 5.74 -5.89
CA ALA A 144 -6.35 6.00 -5.79
C ALA A 144 -6.74 6.52 -4.39
N LEU A 145 -6.17 5.93 -3.34
CA LEU A 145 -6.29 6.42 -1.95
C LEU A 145 -5.69 7.83 -1.82
N ALA A 146 -4.49 8.03 -2.37
CA ALA A 146 -3.79 9.31 -2.29
C ALA A 146 -4.56 10.47 -2.93
N ALA A 147 -5.21 10.20 -4.07
CA ALA A 147 -6.05 11.19 -4.76
C ALA A 147 -7.20 11.71 -3.88
N ARG A 148 -7.54 10.99 -2.80
CA ARG A 148 -8.60 11.35 -1.84
C ARG A 148 -8.07 11.68 -0.44
N GLY A 149 -6.77 11.97 -0.34
CA GLY A 149 -6.14 12.41 0.91
C GLY A 149 -5.91 11.30 1.93
N ILE A 150 -5.90 10.03 1.48
CA ILE A 150 -5.73 8.86 2.35
C ILE A 150 -4.31 8.30 2.18
N TYR A 151 -3.54 8.24 3.28
CA TYR A 151 -2.22 7.61 3.29
C TYR A 151 -2.35 6.09 3.32
N THR A 152 -1.32 5.40 2.82
CA THR A 152 -1.25 3.93 2.87
C THR A 152 -0.14 3.48 3.81
N LEU A 153 -0.46 2.67 4.81
CA LEU A 153 0.49 1.81 5.52
C LEU A 153 0.55 0.48 4.78
N VAL A 154 1.71 0.12 4.24
CA VAL A 154 1.90 -1.11 3.46
C VAL A 154 2.27 -2.24 4.40
N ASP A 155 1.41 -3.25 4.50
CA ASP A 155 1.51 -4.33 5.47
C ASP A 155 1.88 -5.65 4.78
N MET A 156 3.03 -6.23 5.14
CA MET A 156 3.29 -7.65 4.82
C MET A 156 2.45 -8.51 5.75
N HIS A 157 1.22 -8.77 5.30
CA HIS A 157 0.25 -9.54 6.06
C HIS A 157 0.57 -11.04 5.99
N GLN A 158 0.35 -11.73 7.11
CA GLN A 158 0.32 -13.18 7.18
C GLN A 158 -0.54 -13.63 8.35
N ASP A 159 -1.16 -14.79 8.18
CA ASP A 159 -1.72 -15.59 9.27
C ASP A 159 -1.22 -17.01 9.09
N SER A 160 -0.71 -17.63 10.15
CA SER A 160 -0.21 -19.02 10.11
C SER A 160 0.74 -19.32 8.93
N MET A 161 1.57 -18.34 8.53
CA MET A 161 2.42 -18.37 7.34
C MET A 161 1.68 -18.44 6.00
N GLY A 162 1.05 -19.57 5.65
CA GLY A 162 0.54 -19.78 4.29
C GLY A 162 -0.33 -21.03 4.16
N ALA A 163 -0.83 -21.28 2.93
CA ALA A 163 -1.92 -22.22 2.68
C ALA A 163 -1.68 -23.63 3.24
N ARG A 164 -0.43 -24.12 3.26
CA ARG A 164 -0.04 -25.41 3.84
C ARG A 164 -0.48 -25.59 5.30
N TYR A 165 -0.57 -24.51 6.06
CA TYR A 165 -0.97 -24.51 7.47
C TYR A 165 -2.30 -23.78 7.68
N CYS A 166 -3.19 -23.84 6.69
CA CYS A 166 -4.49 -23.16 6.70
C CYS A 166 -4.38 -21.65 6.96
N GLY A 167 -3.28 -21.06 6.49
CA GLY A 167 -2.97 -19.64 6.63
C GLY A 167 -2.76 -18.95 5.29
N GLU A 168 -2.28 -17.72 5.35
CA GLU A 168 -2.10 -16.81 4.23
C GLU A 168 -0.86 -15.93 4.43
N GLY A 169 -0.37 -15.32 3.35
CA GLY A 169 0.74 -14.35 3.40
C GLY A 169 2.00 -14.83 2.70
N PHE A 170 2.49 -16.02 3.03
CA PHE A 170 3.71 -16.59 2.47
C PHE A 170 3.41 -17.36 1.17
N PRO A 171 4.26 -17.22 0.15
CA PRO A 171 4.19 -18.12 -1.00
C PRO A 171 4.59 -19.54 -0.59
N GLU A 172 4.01 -20.54 -1.26
CA GLU A 172 4.24 -21.95 -0.94
C GLU A 172 5.72 -22.35 -0.96
N TRP A 173 6.52 -21.81 -1.91
CA TRP A 173 7.96 -22.09 -1.97
C TRP A 173 8.69 -21.65 -0.70
N ALA A 174 8.29 -20.51 -0.10
CA ALA A 174 8.92 -19.99 1.11
C ALA A 174 8.57 -20.85 2.31
N VAL A 175 7.31 -21.30 2.42
CA VAL A 175 6.87 -22.25 3.46
C VAL A 175 7.65 -23.56 3.37
N GLN A 176 7.79 -24.12 2.16
CA GLN A 176 8.56 -25.36 1.95
C GLN A 176 10.05 -25.19 2.24
N LYS A 177 10.65 -24.06 1.84
CA LYS A 177 12.04 -23.73 2.16
C LYS A 177 12.25 -23.63 3.67
N ALA A 178 11.36 -22.93 4.37
CA ALA A 178 11.40 -22.82 5.83
C ALA A 178 11.30 -24.20 6.50
N LEU A 179 10.37 -25.06 6.06
CA LEU A 179 10.24 -26.41 6.57
C LEU A 179 11.50 -27.26 6.32
N ARG A 180 12.13 -27.18 5.14
CA ARG A 180 13.42 -27.86 4.89
C ARG A 180 14.53 -27.34 5.80
N LEU A 181 14.65 -26.02 5.97
CA LEU A 181 15.67 -25.39 6.82
C LEU A 181 15.49 -25.76 8.30
N SER A 182 14.26 -26.02 8.74
CA SER A 182 14.00 -26.46 10.11
C SER A 182 14.66 -27.79 10.48
N GLY A 183 15.03 -28.61 9.49
CA GLY A 183 15.56 -29.97 9.70
C GLY A 183 14.56 -30.93 10.35
N MET A 184 13.28 -30.55 10.46
CA MET A 184 12.25 -31.38 11.06
C MET A 184 12.03 -32.67 10.27
N ASN A 185 11.94 -33.79 10.98
CA ASN A 185 11.45 -35.03 10.41
C ASN A 185 9.93 -34.98 10.24
N VAL A 186 9.49 -34.79 8.99
CA VAL A 186 8.10 -34.79 8.56
C VAL A 186 7.58 -36.24 8.46
N SER A 187 7.23 -36.81 9.60
CA SER A 187 6.56 -38.10 9.70
C SER A 187 5.06 -37.93 10.00
N ALA A 188 4.27 -38.99 9.91
CA ALA A 188 2.84 -38.96 10.26
C ALA A 188 2.56 -38.46 11.70
N ALA A 189 3.52 -38.59 12.61
CA ALA A 189 3.40 -38.11 13.99
C ALA A 189 3.55 -36.58 14.14
N ASN A 190 4.25 -35.93 13.20
CA ASN A 190 4.53 -34.49 13.22
C ASN A 190 3.78 -33.72 12.14
N ARG A 191 3.22 -34.42 11.14
CA ARG A 191 2.58 -33.81 9.99
C ARG A 191 1.39 -32.96 10.39
N PHE A 192 1.23 -31.78 9.79
CA PHE A 192 0.04 -30.95 9.96
C PHE A 192 -1.24 -31.81 9.79
N PRO A 193 -2.22 -31.75 10.72
CA PRO A 193 -2.39 -30.75 11.78
C PRO A 193 -1.92 -31.21 13.19
N LYS A 194 -0.96 -32.14 13.31
CA LYS A 194 -0.49 -32.59 14.63
C LYS A 194 0.03 -31.41 15.49
N PRO A 195 -0.19 -31.42 16.82
CA PRO A 195 -0.66 -32.55 17.64
C PRO A 195 -2.18 -32.74 17.67
N PHE A 196 -2.96 -31.88 17.04
CA PHE A 196 -4.41 -32.04 16.98
C PHE A 196 -4.77 -33.31 16.20
N GLN A 197 -5.75 -34.05 16.71
CA GLN A 197 -6.15 -35.37 16.17
C GLN A 197 -7.32 -35.27 15.19
N TRP A 198 -7.51 -34.13 14.55
CA TRP A 198 -8.58 -33.94 13.56
C TRP A 198 -8.11 -34.34 12.17
N ASP A 199 -9.08 -34.69 11.32
CA ASP A 199 -8.82 -35.03 9.93
C ASP A 199 -8.70 -33.75 9.10
N MET A 200 -7.59 -33.62 8.37
CA MET A 200 -7.37 -32.51 7.45
C MET A 200 -7.38 -33.04 6.01
N ARG A 201 -8.44 -32.73 5.27
CA ARG A 201 -8.52 -33.10 3.86
C ARG A 201 -7.56 -32.23 3.05
N VAL A 202 -6.58 -32.88 2.43
CA VAL A 202 -5.60 -32.25 1.54
C VAL A 202 -5.82 -32.63 0.08
N ASP A 203 -5.39 -31.77 -0.82
CA ASP A 203 -5.32 -32.05 -2.25
C ASP A 203 -4.06 -32.89 -2.60
N PRO A 204 -3.85 -33.29 -3.87
CA PRO A 204 -2.66 -34.04 -4.28
C PRO A 204 -1.32 -33.33 -4.06
N SER A 205 -1.32 -31.99 -3.91
CA SER A 205 -0.13 -31.20 -3.58
C SER A 205 0.15 -31.13 -2.07
N GLY A 206 -0.74 -31.71 -1.27
CA GLY A 206 -0.67 -31.73 0.18
C GLY A 206 -1.17 -30.44 0.84
N LEU A 207 -1.93 -29.60 0.10
CA LEU A 207 -2.54 -28.40 0.65
C LEU A 207 -3.94 -28.69 1.20
N PRO A 208 -4.28 -28.22 2.40
CA PRO A 208 -5.61 -28.40 2.96
C PRO A 208 -6.66 -27.63 2.17
N SER A 209 -7.85 -28.21 2.04
CA SER A 209 -9.00 -27.51 1.45
C SER A 209 -9.51 -26.39 2.37
N ARG A 210 -10.08 -25.32 1.80
CA ARG A 210 -10.66 -24.22 2.61
C ARG A 210 -11.76 -24.68 3.55
N GLU A 211 -12.58 -25.64 3.13
CA GLU A 211 -13.62 -26.22 3.99
C GLU A 211 -13.01 -26.87 5.23
N ALA A 212 -11.95 -27.67 5.05
CA ALA A 212 -11.22 -28.28 6.17
C ALA A 212 -10.54 -27.24 7.08
N CYS A 213 -9.98 -26.17 6.49
CA CYS A 213 -9.40 -25.06 7.25
C CYS A 213 -10.45 -24.24 8.03
N SER A 214 -11.68 -24.14 7.53
CA SER A 214 -12.75 -23.42 8.22
C SER A 214 -13.44 -24.24 9.32
N ALA A 215 -13.14 -25.53 9.42
CA ALA A 215 -13.75 -26.42 10.40
C ALA A 215 -13.20 -26.22 11.82
N HIS A 216 -12.08 -25.51 11.97
CA HIS A 216 -11.43 -25.27 13.26
C HIS A 216 -10.96 -23.82 13.38
N ASP A 217 -10.72 -23.38 14.61
CA ASP A 217 -10.19 -22.05 14.89
C ASP A 217 -8.76 -21.93 14.33
N PHE A 218 -8.51 -20.89 13.53
CA PHE A 218 -7.24 -20.67 12.86
C PHE A 218 -6.07 -20.47 13.83
N LEU A 219 -6.33 -19.96 15.05
CA LEU A 219 -5.31 -19.79 16.09
C LEU A 219 -4.69 -21.13 16.49
N LEU A 220 -5.43 -22.24 16.36
CA LEU A 220 -4.93 -23.57 16.68
C LEU A 220 -3.83 -24.00 15.70
N TYR A 221 -3.86 -23.52 14.45
CA TYR A 221 -2.86 -23.87 13.43
C TYR A 221 -1.46 -23.35 13.76
N TYR A 222 -1.36 -22.23 14.50
CA TYR A 222 -0.07 -21.71 14.99
C TYR A 222 0.65 -22.69 15.91
N GLY A 223 -0.12 -23.49 16.66
CA GLY A 223 0.40 -24.48 17.61
C GLY A 223 0.80 -25.83 16.98
N THR A 224 0.60 -26.01 15.67
CA THR A 224 0.95 -27.27 15.00
C THR A 224 2.46 -27.43 14.86
N THR A 225 2.91 -28.69 14.92
CA THR A 225 4.34 -29.05 14.97
C THR A 225 5.10 -28.52 13.75
N GLU A 226 4.60 -28.80 12.54
CA GLU A 226 5.22 -28.32 11.29
C GLU A 226 5.18 -26.80 11.14
N ALA A 227 4.03 -26.15 11.42
CA ALA A 227 3.91 -24.70 11.30
C ALA A 227 4.86 -23.97 12.25
N SER A 228 4.97 -24.44 13.49
CA SER A 228 5.93 -23.93 14.46
C SER A 228 7.35 -24.07 13.95
N ALA A 229 7.77 -25.26 13.50
CA ALA A 229 9.14 -25.49 13.06
C ALA A 229 9.53 -24.70 11.81
N ALA A 230 8.63 -24.62 10.83
CA ALA A 230 8.84 -23.79 9.65
C ALA A 230 9.01 -22.31 10.04
N ARG A 231 8.19 -21.81 10.95
CA ARG A 231 8.27 -20.41 11.39
C ARG A 231 9.54 -20.09 12.16
N GLU A 232 9.98 -20.99 13.05
CA GLU A 232 11.26 -20.83 13.75
C GLU A 232 12.43 -20.79 12.77
N ALA A 233 12.42 -21.64 11.74
CA ALA A 233 13.43 -21.62 10.69
C ALA A 233 13.37 -20.35 9.84
N PHE A 234 12.17 -19.83 9.55
CA PHE A 234 12.01 -18.55 8.86
C PHE A 234 12.68 -17.40 9.62
N PHE A 235 12.41 -17.26 10.93
CA PHE A 235 13.02 -16.21 11.74
C PHE A 235 14.55 -16.35 11.85
N LYS A 236 15.09 -17.55 11.71
CA LYS A 236 16.51 -17.82 11.90
C LYS A 236 17.32 -17.72 10.60
N ASP A 237 16.81 -18.33 9.53
CA ASP A 237 17.62 -18.72 8.37
C ASP A 237 17.12 -18.10 7.04
N MET A 238 16.03 -17.32 7.04
CA MET A 238 15.42 -16.77 5.80
C MET A 238 15.46 -15.23 5.69
N HIS A 239 16.44 -14.59 6.34
CA HIS A 239 16.58 -13.13 6.32
C HIS A 239 16.76 -12.56 4.92
N ALA A 240 17.55 -13.22 4.08
CA ALA A 240 17.80 -12.79 2.70
C ALA A 240 16.54 -12.89 1.82
N ASP A 241 15.72 -13.92 2.00
CA ASP A 241 14.47 -14.09 1.27
C ASP A 241 13.46 -13.01 1.64
N PHE A 242 13.37 -12.70 2.93
CA PHE A 242 12.51 -11.64 3.45
C PHE A 242 12.98 -10.24 3.04
N ALA A 243 14.30 -10.01 3.06
CA ALA A 243 14.92 -8.79 2.54
C ALA A 243 14.64 -8.60 1.04
N ALA A 244 14.69 -9.67 0.24
CA ALA A 244 14.37 -9.61 -1.19
C ALA A 244 12.91 -9.22 -1.45
N HIS A 245 11.97 -9.74 -0.65
CA HIS A 245 10.57 -9.30 -0.67
C HIS A 245 10.45 -7.80 -0.42
N TRP A 246 11.06 -7.31 0.67
CA TRP A 246 10.99 -5.91 1.05
C TRP A 246 11.70 -4.96 0.07
N ALA A 247 12.82 -5.39 -0.51
CA ALA A 247 13.49 -4.66 -1.59
C ALA A 247 12.56 -4.48 -2.80
N ALA A 248 11.81 -5.53 -3.18
CA ALA A 248 10.86 -5.46 -4.29
C ALA A 248 9.71 -4.48 -4.02
N VAL A 249 9.13 -4.52 -2.80
CA VAL A 249 8.06 -3.61 -2.39
C VAL A 249 8.55 -2.16 -2.35
N ALA A 250 9.66 -1.90 -1.66
CA ALA A 250 10.23 -0.55 -1.52
C ALA A 250 10.62 0.03 -2.88
N SER A 251 11.25 -0.77 -3.76
CA SER A 251 11.60 -0.35 -5.12
C SER A 251 10.38 0.07 -5.95
N ALA A 252 9.25 -0.65 -5.81
CA ALA A 252 8.02 -0.35 -6.54
C ALA A 252 7.27 0.89 -6.03
N LEU A 253 7.42 1.24 -4.74
CA LEU A 253 6.62 2.25 -4.05
C LEU A 253 7.40 3.51 -3.61
N ARG A 254 8.74 3.53 -3.69
CA ARG A 254 9.64 4.62 -3.25
C ARG A 254 9.27 6.04 -3.69
N ASP A 255 8.60 6.16 -4.83
CA ASP A 255 8.21 7.46 -5.41
C ASP A 255 6.83 7.95 -4.93
N GLU A 256 6.04 7.09 -4.28
CA GLU A 256 4.70 7.43 -3.77
C GLU A 256 4.79 8.10 -2.39
N THR A 257 4.61 9.43 -2.32
CA THR A 257 4.72 10.18 -1.05
C THR A 257 3.56 9.93 -0.08
N SER A 258 2.47 9.33 -0.55
CA SER A 258 1.32 8.90 0.25
C SER A 258 1.53 7.57 0.97
N VAL A 259 2.62 6.85 0.69
CA VAL A 259 3.02 5.71 1.53
C VAL A 259 3.52 6.28 2.86
N LEU A 260 2.73 6.06 3.91
CA LEU A 260 3.09 6.44 5.29
C LEU A 260 4.33 5.65 5.73
N GLY A 261 4.36 4.37 5.40
CA GLY A 261 5.47 3.49 5.72
C GLY A 261 5.22 2.04 5.33
N TYR A 262 6.20 1.23 5.68
CA TYR A 262 6.24 -0.21 5.48
C TYR A 262 6.17 -0.91 6.83
N GLU A 263 5.13 -1.68 7.07
CA GLU A 263 4.99 -2.53 8.24
C GLU A 263 5.55 -3.91 7.95
N LEU A 264 6.65 -4.22 8.62
CA LEU A 264 7.54 -5.31 8.22
C LEU A 264 6.86 -6.68 8.25
N PHE A 265 6.06 -6.98 9.27
CA PHE A 265 5.52 -8.32 9.46
C PHE A 265 4.33 -8.30 10.42
N ASN A 266 3.16 -8.70 9.94
CA ASN A 266 1.95 -8.82 10.75
C ASN A 266 2.07 -9.94 11.80
N GLU A 267 1.72 -9.63 13.05
CA GLU A 267 1.53 -10.54 14.17
C GLU A 267 2.59 -11.65 14.28
N PRO A 268 3.86 -11.29 14.54
CA PRO A 268 4.93 -12.26 14.65
C PRO A 268 4.69 -13.19 15.85
N PHE A 269 4.55 -14.49 15.60
CA PHE A 269 4.38 -15.48 16.67
C PHE A 269 5.50 -16.50 16.66
N SER A 270 6.01 -16.84 17.84
CA SER A 270 6.97 -17.89 18.08
C SER A 270 6.53 -18.71 19.30
N ARG A 271 6.64 -20.04 19.21
CA ARG A 271 6.29 -20.91 20.33
C ARG A 271 7.40 -21.00 21.38
N SER A 272 8.64 -20.62 21.05
CA SER A 272 9.74 -20.74 22.02
C SER A 272 9.66 -19.59 23.04
N PRO A 273 9.69 -19.91 24.35
CA PRO A 273 9.66 -18.88 25.38
C PRO A 273 10.92 -17.99 25.36
N GLY A 274 10.72 -16.69 25.58
CA GLY A 274 11.77 -15.71 25.87
C GLY A 274 12.37 -14.98 24.67
N ALA A 275 12.55 -13.66 24.84
CA ALA A 275 13.28 -12.74 23.96
C ALA A 275 13.11 -13.00 22.45
N SER A 276 11.86 -13.25 22.03
CA SER A 276 11.48 -13.42 20.64
C SER A 276 11.83 -12.19 19.83
N ASP A 277 11.63 -11.00 20.39
CA ASP A 277 11.77 -9.75 19.65
C ASP A 277 13.26 -9.53 19.38
N ARG A 278 14.09 -9.51 20.42
CA ARG A 278 15.54 -9.25 20.26
C ARG A 278 16.30 -10.36 19.54
N ARG A 279 15.97 -11.64 19.77
CA ARG A 279 16.77 -12.75 19.20
C ARG A 279 16.27 -13.26 17.87
N LYS A 280 14.98 -13.13 17.58
CA LYS A 280 14.37 -13.72 16.37
C LYS A 280 13.91 -12.64 15.41
N LEU A 281 13.13 -11.67 15.88
CA LEU A 281 12.56 -10.65 15.01
C LEU A 281 13.60 -9.58 14.64
N LEU A 282 14.45 -9.16 15.57
CA LEU A 282 15.39 -8.06 15.34
C LEU A 282 16.35 -8.33 14.16
N PRO A 283 17.03 -9.49 14.04
CA PRO A 283 17.89 -9.75 12.88
C PRO A 283 17.12 -9.78 11.56
N LEU A 284 15.92 -10.40 11.57
CA LEU A 284 15.05 -10.43 10.40
C LEU A 284 14.62 -9.02 9.96
N TYR A 285 14.26 -8.18 10.92
CA TYR A 285 13.84 -6.79 10.68
C TYR A 285 14.97 -5.87 10.30
N GLN A 286 16.19 -6.09 10.81
CA GLN A 286 17.39 -5.39 10.36
C GLN A 286 17.67 -5.66 8.89
N ALA A 287 17.62 -6.94 8.48
CA ALA A 287 17.80 -7.30 7.07
C ALA A 287 16.73 -6.66 6.17
N ALA A 288 15.47 -6.64 6.59
CA ALA A 288 14.40 -5.96 5.87
C ALA A 288 14.60 -4.44 5.84
N HIS A 289 14.99 -3.82 6.96
CA HIS A 289 15.26 -2.40 7.07
C HIS A 289 16.38 -1.97 6.10
N GLU A 290 17.51 -2.68 6.11
CA GLU A 290 18.63 -2.42 5.19
C GLU A 290 18.20 -2.53 3.72
N ALA A 291 17.44 -3.58 3.38
CA ALA A 291 16.92 -3.79 2.03
C ALA A 291 15.94 -2.68 1.61
N ILE A 292 15.07 -2.22 2.51
CA ILE A 292 14.19 -1.07 2.25
C ILE A 292 15.03 0.18 2.01
N ARG A 293 16.00 0.47 2.90
CA ARG A 293 16.82 1.69 2.80
C ARG A 293 17.64 1.73 1.51
N ALA A 294 18.07 0.58 0.97
CA ALA A 294 18.72 0.53 -0.35
C ALA A 294 17.86 1.13 -1.49
N HIS A 295 16.54 1.22 -1.34
CA HIS A 295 15.60 1.74 -2.35
C HIS A 295 14.79 2.97 -1.91
N ASP A 296 14.44 3.05 -0.63
CA ASP A 296 13.62 4.11 -0.03
C ASP A 296 14.21 4.58 1.31
N GLN A 297 14.88 5.72 1.25
CA GLN A 297 15.54 6.37 2.39
C GLN A 297 14.56 7.15 3.30
N ARG A 298 13.27 7.23 2.94
CA ARG A 298 12.37 8.25 3.51
C ARG A 298 11.09 7.69 4.11
N ALA A 299 10.57 6.56 3.64
CA ALA A 299 9.40 5.95 4.24
C ALA A 299 9.69 5.48 5.68
N ILE A 300 8.69 5.60 6.55
CA ILE A 300 8.75 5.09 7.92
C ILE A 300 8.76 3.56 7.87
N VAL A 301 9.56 2.92 8.71
CA VAL A 301 9.55 1.47 8.88
C VAL A 301 8.81 1.18 10.19
N PHE A 302 7.64 0.58 10.07
CA PHE A 302 6.83 0.09 11.18
C PHE A 302 7.19 -1.37 11.46
N PHE A 303 7.26 -1.74 12.73
CA PHE A 303 7.58 -3.10 13.15
C PHE A 303 6.74 -3.47 14.35
N GLU A 304 6.29 -4.73 14.40
CA GLU A 304 5.52 -5.26 15.52
C GLU A 304 6.43 -6.05 16.47
N PRO A 305 6.17 -6.03 17.78
CA PRO A 305 6.74 -7.02 18.68
C PRO A 305 6.08 -8.37 18.43
N HIS A 306 6.54 -9.40 19.14
CA HIS A 306 5.80 -10.66 19.20
C HIS A 306 4.33 -10.43 19.55
N VAL A 307 3.42 -11.07 18.84
CA VAL A 307 1.96 -10.79 18.89
C VAL A 307 1.40 -10.87 20.31
N LEU A 308 1.86 -11.84 21.12
CA LEU A 308 1.42 -11.96 22.52
C LEU A 308 1.86 -10.77 23.38
N ASN A 309 2.96 -10.10 23.05
CA ASN A 309 3.38 -8.89 23.76
C ASN A 309 2.39 -7.75 23.50
N GLY A 310 2.03 -7.52 22.23
CA GLY A 310 1.03 -6.52 21.86
C GLY A 310 -0.35 -6.83 22.43
N GLN A 311 -0.82 -8.08 22.31
CA GLN A 311 -2.18 -8.46 22.68
C GLN A 311 -2.41 -8.50 24.19
N PHE A 312 -1.40 -8.82 24.98
CA PHE A 312 -1.50 -8.88 26.45
C PHE A 312 -0.82 -7.70 27.15
N GLY A 313 -0.36 -6.69 26.41
CA GLY A 313 0.32 -5.52 26.97
C GLY A 313 1.63 -5.85 27.68
N LEU A 314 2.31 -6.93 27.26
CA LEU A 314 3.63 -7.26 27.79
C LEU A 314 4.70 -6.40 27.11
N ALA A 315 5.74 -6.06 27.86
CA ALA A 315 6.85 -5.29 27.32
C ALA A 315 7.57 -6.07 26.20
N SER A 316 7.85 -5.39 25.10
CA SER A 316 8.78 -5.87 24.09
C SER A 316 10.21 -5.84 24.62
N ASP A 317 11.06 -6.76 24.14
CA ASP A 317 12.49 -6.79 24.47
C ASP A 317 13.40 -6.24 23.36
N PHE A 318 12.84 -5.53 22.37
CA PHE A 318 13.63 -4.78 21.39
C PHE A 318 14.55 -3.74 22.06
N PRO A 319 15.74 -3.45 21.48
CA PRO A 319 16.54 -2.32 21.93
C PRO A 319 15.80 -0.99 21.71
N HIS A 320 16.17 0.03 22.47
CA HIS A 320 15.54 1.37 22.40
C HIS A 320 15.53 1.96 20.98
N CYS A 321 16.54 1.63 20.17
CA CYS A 321 16.69 2.12 18.80
C CYS A 321 15.92 1.30 17.74
N GLY A 322 15.28 0.19 18.14
CA GLY A 322 14.54 -0.69 17.23
C GLY A 322 15.42 -1.35 16.14
N PRO A 323 14.81 -1.83 15.03
CA PRO A 323 15.54 -2.56 13.98
C PRO A 323 16.34 -1.69 13.01
N GLY A 324 16.36 -0.36 13.16
CA GLY A 324 17.05 0.55 12.25
C GLY A 324 17.70 1.77 12.89
N GLY A 325 17.73 1.85 14.23
CA GLY A 325 18.45 2.91 14.92
C GLY A 325 19.85 2.46 15.31
N GLU A 326 20.80 3.40 15.26
CA GLU A 326 22.15 3.18 15.80
C GLU A 326 22.06 2.97 17.32
N LEU A 327 22.81 1.98 17.83
CA LEU A 327 22.95 1.70 19.27
C LEU A 327 23.88 2.71 19.95
#